data_AF-A0A640QMG5-F1
#
_entry.id   AF-A0A640QMG5-F1
#
_cell.length_a   1.000
_cell.length_b   1.000
_cell.length_c   1.000
_cell.angle_alpha   90.00
_cell.angle_beta   90.00
_cell.angle_gamma   90.00
#
_symmetry.space_group_name_H-M   'P 1'
#
loop_
_entity.id
_entity.type
_entity.pdbx_description
1 polymer ?
#
loop_
_entity_poly.entity_id
_entity_poly.type
_entity_poly.pdbx_seq_one_letter_code
_entity_poly.pdbx_strand_id
1 'polypeptide(L)'
;MAFYSINKRLRGERTVYSTSVKQKNKGKIVFSKSKTFTSRSSALKWARGLITQLEADETSLVAGYKEVSFGELIVEYENYKAKSNRPLFLLLQNVRRRYLLVH
;
A
#
# COMPACT_ATOMS: atom_id res chain seq x y z
N MET A 1 -0.64 -11.94 4.01
CA MET A 1 -0.65 -12.75 2.76
C MET A 1 -1.63 -12.15 1.75
N ALA A 2 -1.15 -11.86 0.53
CA ALA A 2 -1.94 -11.26 -0.53
C ALA A 2 -2.55 -12.33 -1.46
N PHE A 3 -3.74 -12.09 -1.98
CA PHE A 3 -4.44 -12.99 -2.89
C PHE A 3 -5.14 -12.20 -3.99
N TYR A 4 -5.32 -12.85 -5.14
CA TYR A 4 -6.01 -12.27 -6.28
C TYR A 4 -7.25 -13.07 -6.66
N SER A 5 -8.20 -12.40 -7.31
CA SER A 5 -9.39 -12.99 -7.90
C SER A 5 -9.58 -12.41 -9.30
N ILE A 6 -9.93 -13.25 -10.27
CA ILE A 6 -10.24 -12.84 -11.65
C ILE A 6 -11.65 -13.31 -11.97
N ASN A 7 -12.53 -12.37 -12.29
CA ASN A 7 -13.90 -12.62 -12.71
C ASN A 7 -14.03 -12.29 -14.19
N LYS A 8 -14.41 -13.29 -15.01
CA LYS A 8 -14.79 -13.07 -16.40
C LYS A 8 -16.20 -12.50 -16.45
N ARG A 9 -16.40 -11.43 -17.22
CA ARG A 9 -17.69 -10.79 -17.44
C ARG A 9 -17.82 -10.43 -18.92
N LEU A 10 -19.05 -10.33 -19.40
CA LEU A 10 -19.35 -9.73 -20.71
C LEU A 10 -19.73 -8.27 -20.49
N ARG A 11 -19.18 -7.37 -21.31
CA ARG A 11 -19.53 -5.95 -21.34
C ARG A 11 -19.94 -5.62 -22.77
N GLY A 12 -21.23 -5.73 -23.05
CA GLY A 12 -21.74 -5.79 -24.42
C GLY A 12 -21.19 -7.02 -25.15
N GLU A 13 -20.74 -6.85 -26.39
CA GLU A 13 -20.11 -7.89 -27.21
C GLU A 13 -18.74 -8.39 -26.68
N ARG A 14 -18.09 -7.61 -25.80
CA ARG A 14 -16.69 -7.83 -25.43
C ARG A 14 -16.57 -8.60 -24.11
N THR A 15 -15.74 -9.64 -24.11
CA THR A 15 -15.30 -10.28 -22.87
C THR A 15 -14.31 -9.38 -22.14
N VAL A 16 -14.57 -9.17 -20.85
CA VAL A 16 -13.68 -8.44 -19.93
C VAL A 16 -13.37 -9.28 -18.70
N TYR A 17 -12.21 -9.04 -18.11
CA TYR A 17 -11.67 -9.74 -16.95
C TYR A 17 -11.47 -8.74 -15.82
N SER A 18 -12.39 -8.74 -14.85
CA SER A 18 -12.28 -7.91 -13.65
C SER A 18 -11.38 -8.62 -12.64
N THR A 19 -10.23 -8.03 -12.33
CA THR A 19 -9.22 -8.61 -11.46
C THR A 19 -9.10 -7.79 -10.19
N SER A 20 -9.07 -8.43 -9.03
CA SER A 20 -8.90 -7.78 -7.73
C SER A 20 -7.79 -8.46 -6.95
N VAL A 21 -6.89 -7.67 -6.37
CA VAL A 21 -5.84 -8.11 -5.45
C VAL A 21 -6.13 -7.53 -4.07
N LYS A 22 -6.11 -8.38 -3.05
CA LYS A 22 -6.39 -8.00 -1.66
C LYS A 22 -5.31 -8.59 -0.75
N GLN A 23 -4.84 -7.81 0.22
CA GLN A 23 -3.95 -8.27 1.27
C GLN A 23 -4.70 -8.25 2.60
N LYS A 24 -4.64 -9.37 3.30
CA LYS A 24 -5.17 -9.49 4.67
C LYS A 24 -4.01 -9.57 5.64
N ASN A 25 -4.13 -8.81 6.73
CA ASN A 25 -3.28 -8.90 7.92
C ASN A 25 -4.19 -9.07 9.14
N LYS A 26 -3.98 -10.14 9.93
CA LYS A 26 -4.78 -10.47 11.13
C LYS A 26 -6.30 -10.35 10.92
N GLY A 27 -6.81 -10.83 9.78
CA GLY A 27 -8.24 -10.80 9.43
C GLY A 27 -8.76 -9.47 8.85
N LYS A 28 -8.00 -8.37 8.95
CA LYS A 28 -8.36 -7.06 8.37
C LYS A 28 -7.78 -6.91 6.97
N ILE A 29 -8.54 -6.30 6.05
CA ILE A 29 -8.06 -5.98 4.70
C ILE A 29 -7.21 -4.71 4.80
N VAL A 30 -5.90 -4.84 4.61
CA VAL A 30 -4.94 -3.73 4.67
C VAL A 30 -4.67 -3.11 3.30
N PHE A 31 -4.91 -3.86 2.23
CA PHE A 31 -4.78 -3.39 0.86
C PHE A 31 -5.84 -4.03 -0.03
N SER A 32 -6.44 -3.24 -0.93
CA SER A 32 -7.39 -3.72 -1.92
C SER A 32 -7.29 -2.87 -3.18
N LYS A 33 -7.02 -3.51 -4.32
CA LYS A 33 -6.97 -2.85 -5.63
C LYS A 33 -7.64 -3.71 -6.68
N SER A 34 -8.42 -3.09 -7.57
CA SER A 34 -9.07 -3.79 -8.67
C SER A 34 -8.82 -3.08 -9.99
N LYS A 35 -8.77 -3.86 -11.07
CA LYS A 35 -8.58 -3.40 -12.44
C LYS A 35 -9.23 -4.36 -13.43
N THR A 36 -9.78 -3.81 -14.50
CA THR A 36 -10.43 -4.59 -15.56
C THR A 36 -9.54 -4.66 -16.79
N PHE A 37 -9.47 -5.83 -17.42
CA PHE A 37 -8.66 -6.11 -18.60
C PHE A 37 -9.51 -6.71 -19.71
N THR A 38 -9.08 -6.57 -20.95
CA THR A 38 -9.70 -7.25 -22.11
C THR A 38 -9.13 -8.66 -22.32
N SER A 39 -7.97 -8.96 -21.75
CA SER A 39 -7.32 -10.28 -21.84
C SER A 39 -7.03 -10.89 -20.47
N ARG A 40 -7.20 -12.21 -20.36
CA ARG A 40 -6.92 -13.00 -19.15
C ARG A 40 -5.44 -13.00 -18.80
N SER A 41 -4.56 -13.06 -19.80
CA SER A 41 -3.11 -13.08 -19.58
C SER A 41 -2.62 -11.76 -18.99
N SER A 42 -3.14 -10.63 -19.47
CA SER A 42 -2.85 -9.30 -18.93
C SER A 42 -3.33 -9.15 -17.49
N ALA A 43 -4.54 -9.64 -17.19
CA ALA A 43 -5.09 -9.69 -15.83
C ALA A 43 -4.18 -10.49 -14.88
N LEU A 44 -3.73 -11.67 -15.30
CA LEU A 44 -2.88 -12.54 -14.50
C LEU A 44 -1.49 -11.92 -14.27
N LYS A 45 -0.86 -11.36 -15.32
CA LYS A 45 0.44 -10.70 -15.22
C LYS A 45 0.38 -9.52 -14.26
N TRP A 46 -0.68 -8.71 -14.35
CA TRP A 46 -0.90 -7.60 -13.43
C TRP A 46 -1.08 -8.07 -11.99
N ALA A 47 -1.93 -9.07 -11.75
CA ALA A 47 -2.18 -9.58 -10.41
C ALA A 47 -0.93 -10.14 -9.74
N ARG A 48 -0.14 -10.95 -10.48
CA ARG A 48 1.12 -11.52 -9.99
C ARG A 48 2.14 -10.43 -9.68
N GLY A 49 2.34 -9.48 -10.60
CA GLY A 49 3.26 -8.37 -10.38
C GLY A 49 2.88 -7.54 -9.16
N LEU A 50 1.59 -7.30 -8.94
CA LEU A 50 1.10 -6.57 -7.77
C LEU A 50 1.33 -7.35 -6.46
N ILE A 51 1.17 -8.67 -6.47
CA ILE A 51 1.45 -9.51 -5.30
C ILE A 51 2.94 -9.50 -4.97
N THR A 52 3.82 -9.69 -5.97
CA THR A 52 5.27 -9.64 -5.76
C THR A 52 5.72 -8.28 -5.23
N GLN A 53 5.12 -7.18 -5.70
CA GLN A 53 5.36 -5.85 -5.15
C GLN A 53 4.92 -5.75 -3.69
N LEU A 54 3.73 -6.24 -3.35
CA LEU A 54 3.24 -6.24 -1.96
C LEU A 54 4.09 -7.10 -1.03
N GLU A 55 4.63 -8.23 -1.51
CA GLU A 55 5.52 -9.11 -0.74
C GLU A 55 6.91 -8.48 -0.56
N ALA A 56 7.46 -7.87 -1.61
CA ALA A 56 8.72 -7.13 -1.55
C ALA A 56 8.61 -5.91 -0.64
N ASP A 57 7.51 -5.15 -0.73
CA ASP A 57 7.21 -4.04 0.15
C ASP A 57 7.02 -4.52 1.58
N GLU A 58 6.30 -5.61 1.86
CA GLU A 58 6.18 -6.17 3.22
C GLU A 58 7.55 -6.54 3.79
N THR A 59 8.46 -7.09 2.97
CA THR A 59 9.84 -7.40 3.36
C THR A 59 10.69 -6.14 3.58
N SER A 60 10.53 -5.12 2.75
CA SER A 60 11.23 -3.84 2.88
C SER A 60 10.67 -2.97 4.02
N LEU A 61 9.39 -3.10 4.32
CA LEU A 61 8.70 -2.45 5.44
C LEU A 61 9.15 -3.10 6.75
N VAL A 62 9.21 -4.42 6.83
CA VAL A 62 9.77 -5.13 8.00
C VAL A 62 11.24 -4.79 8.24
N ALA A 63 12.03 -4.56 7.18
CA ALA A 63 13.42 -4.12 7.30
C ALA A 63 13.60 -2.61 7.57
N GLY A 64 12.57 -1.79 7.34
CA GLY A 64 12.64 -0.32 7.38
C GLY A 64 11.88 0.35 8.52
N TYR A 65 11.02 -0.37 9.24
CA TYR A 65 10.35 0.16 10.42
C TYR A 65 11.21 -0.08 11.66
N LYS A 66 11.84 0.99 12.14
CA LYS A 66 12.29 1.07 13.52
C LYS A 66 11.04 1.20 14.39
N GLU A 67 10.85 0.29 15.35
CA GLU A 67 9.88 0.53 16.43
C GLU A 67 10.37 1.75 17.21
N VAL A 68 9.67 2.87 17.06
CA VAL A 68 10.00 4.14 17.69
C VAL A 68 8.86 4.47 18.64
N SER A 69 9.19 4.69 19.91
CA SER A 69 8.19 5.11 20.90
C SER A 69 7.63 6.49 20.55
N PHE A 70 6.41 6.80 20.99
CA PHE A 70 5.80 8.10 20.72
C PHE A 70 6.68 9.28 21.21
N GLY A 71 7.41 9.08 22.32
CA GLY A 71 8.36 10.05 22.85
C GLY A 71 9.54 10.31 21.90
N GLU A 72 10.11 9.26 21.30
CA GLU A 72 11.20 9.42 20.32
C GLU A 72 10.72 10.11 19.04
N LEU A 73 9.47 9.91 18.63
CA LEU A 73 8.87 10.59 17.48
C LEU A 73 8.76 12.11 17.70
N ILE A 74 8.46 12.54 18.93
CA ILE A 74 8.39 13.96 19.32
C ILE A 74 9.78 14.58 19.30
N VAL A 75 10.78 13.90 19.87
CA VAL A 75 12.17 14.39 19.91
C VAL A 75 12.73 14.53 18.49
N GLU A 76 12.47 13.56 17.61
CA GLU A 76 12.91 13.66 16.22
C GLU A 76 12.21 14.82 15.50
N TYR A 77 10.91 15.02 15.75
CA TYR A 77 10.16 16.15 15.22
C TYR A 77 10.69 17.52 15.69
N GLU A 78 11.01 17.66 16.97
CA GLU A 78 11.60 18.89 17.53
C GLU A 78 12.97 19.19 16.92
N ASN A 79 13.81 18.17 16.75
CA ASN A 79 15.11 18.28 16.10
C ASN A 79 15.00 18.68 14.62
N TYR A 80 14.00 18.17 13.89
CA TYR A 80 13.73 18.57 12.50
C TYR A 80 13.14 19.98 12.39
N LYS A 81 12.27 20.38 13.33
CA LYS A 81 11.71 21.74 13.41
C LYS A 81 12.80 22.77 13.71
N ALA A 82 13.76 22.44 14.58
CA ALA A 82 14.91 23.30 14.86
C ALA A 82 15.83 23.50 13.64
N LYS A 83 15.91 22.51 12.74
CA LYS A 83 16.74 22.56 11.52
C LYS A 83 16.03 23.14 10.29
N SER A 84 14.70 23.27 10.29
CA SER A 84 13.94 23.67 9.10
C SER A 84 13.03 24.85 9.37
N ASN A 85 13.34 26.01 8.80
CA ASN A 85 12.49 27.20 8.84
C ASN A 85 11.29 27.08 7.86
N ARG A 86 10.69 25.89 7.75
CA ARG A 86 9.63 25.57 6.79
C ARG A 86 8.30 25.32 7.50
N PRO A 87 7.16 25.74 6.91
CA PRO A 87 5.86 25.69 7.57
C PRO A 87 5.41 24.24 7.86
N LEU A 88 4.94 24.04 9.08
CA LEU A 88 4.50 22.78 9.71
C LEU A 88 3.54 21.94 8.85
N PHE A 89 2.79 22.59 7.97
CA PHE A 89 1.78 21.98 7.09
C PHE A 89 2.37 20.95 6.10
N LEU A 90 3.57 21.21 5.55
CA LEU A 90 4.22 20.30 4.59
C LEU A 90 4.85 19.08 5.27
N LEU A 91 5.21 19.20 6.56
CA LEU A 91 5.78 18.11 7.35
C LEU A 91 4.72 17.06 7.72
N LEU A 92 3.50 17.49 8.08
CA LEU A 92 2.38 16.60 8.38
C LEU A 92 1.99 15.69 7.21
N GLN A 93 2.11 16.18 5.96
CA GLN A 93 1.84 15.35 4.78
C GLN A 93 2.90 14.26 4.56
N ASN A 94 4.16 14.52 4.88
CA ASN A 94 5.24 13.55 4.76
C ASN A 94 5.24 12.50 5.88
N VAL A 95 4.92 12.90 7.11
CA VAL A 95 4.79 11.97 8.25
C VAL A 95 3.60 11.04 8.04
N ARG A 96 2.45 11.56 7.57
CA ARG A 96 1.27 10.76 7.21
C ARG A 96 1.52 9.76 6.07
N ARG A 97 2.46 10.07 5.16
CA ARG A 97 2.87 9.13 4.09
C ARG A 97 3.80 8.02 4.59
N ARG A 98 4.53 8.23 5.70
CA ARG A 98 5.53 7.28 6.20
C ARG A 98 5.04 6.40 7.35
N TYR A 99 4.08 6.86 8.14
CA TYR A 99 3.61 6.13 9.32
C TYR A 99 2.11 5.88 9.24
N LEU A 100 1.74 4.58 9.23
CA LEU A 100 0.38 4.12 9.38
C LEU A 100 0.05 4.14 10.87
N LEU A 101 -0.66 5.16 11.34
CA LEU A 101 -1.24 5.20 12.68
C LEU A 101 -2.25 4.05 12.80
N VAL A 102 -1.89 3.04 13.57
CA VAL A 102 -2.80 1.96 13.99
C VAL A 102 -3.41 2.38 15.32
N HIS A 103 -4.73 2.54 15.34
CA HIS A 103 -5.54 2.63 16.56
C HIS A 103 -5.78 1.24 17.15
#